data_AF-A0A0F0GNF9-F1
#
_entry.id   AF-A0A0F0GNF9-F1
#
_cell.length_a   1.000
_cell.length_b   1.000
_cell.length_c   1.000
_cell.angle_alpha   90.00
_cell.angle_beta   90.00
_cell.angle_gamma   90.00
#
_symmetry.space_group_name_H-M   'P 1'
#
loop_
_entity.id
_entity.type
_entity.pdbx_description
1 polymer ?
#
loop_
_entity_poly.entity_id
_entity_poly.type
_entity_poly.pdbx_seq_one_letter_code
_entity_poly.pdbx_strand_id
1 'polypeptide(L)'
;MVDTTETLGAVAHPGGMLVRRPELTVGVVRAVSRLSGLEIELVARRPLDRRTATERQQDIRGQRPSRPAVAPRVLLPEYDEGMDLRVGRLDPDGRAHWEFATSYSSSSGDHYLGTSGPSYRSVVRFPPAFDEMSLVLAWPEIGFPETVITMPLPDRTTVERTTTSIWQAPLDVRPVPEGLIHRAGVHHDAPAAEAGTSVAPPRVLHRLDHRVAVVLSRLTAADSVLSMELLAIAREDAADAVNAEAFHGRRRMSGELDDPAHLRAAGPGASVAVVEGNEAFWIRSGDGSFSGGDQTFSGSQEFTLSRPHDDLLDLIVAWPLAGLHDARVRIPLDPA
;
A
#
# COMPACT_ATOMS: atom_id res chain seq x y z
N MET A 1 11.09 14.18 15.87
CA MET A 1 10.85 13.68 14.50
C MET A 1 9.35 13.68 14.31
N VAL A 2 8.80 14.37 13.30
CA VAL A 2 7.34 14.39 13.08
C VAL A 2 6.95 13.01 12.57
N ASP A 3 5.98 12.36 13.23
CA ASP A 3 5.44 11.10 12.77
C ASP A 3 4.69 11.31 11.45
N THR A 4 5.26 10.83 10.35
CA THR A 4 4.69 10.97 9.01
C THR A 4 3.39 10.20 8.85
N THR A 5 3.09 9.26 9.75
CA THR A 5 1.84 8.49 9.74
C THR A 5 0.63 9.35 10.13
N GLU A 6 0.85 10.48 10.81
CA GLU A 6 -0.22 11.36 11.30
C GLU A 6 -0.48 12.59 10.43
N THR A 7 0.15 12.63 9.26
CA THR A 7 -0.02 13.72 8.29
C THR A 7 -0.42 13.16 6.93
N LEU A 8 -1.55 13.67 6.43
CA LEU A 8 -1.92 13.53 5.02
C LEU A 8 -1.00 14.43 4.20
N GLY A 9 -0.70 14.01 2.96
CA GLY A 9 0.08 14.78 2.01
C GLY A 9 -0.55 14.75 0.61
N ALA A 10 0.06 15.46 -0.32
CA ALA A 10 -0.35 15.45 -1.71
C ALA A 10 0.01 14.11 -2.36
N VAL A 11 -0.89 13.56 -3.18
CA VAL A 11 -0.55 12.45 -4.07
C VAL A 11 0.50 12.96 -5.05
N ALA A 12 1.71 12.40 -4.98
CA ALA A 12 2.83 12.81 -5.80
C ALA A 12 2.88 12.08 -7.14
N HIS A 13 2.37 10.86 -7.18
CA HIS A 13 2.24 10.04 -8.38
C HIS A 13 0.97 9.20 -8.23
N PRO A 14 0.17 9.03 -9.30
CA PRO A 14 -1.06 8.26 -9.24
C PRO A 14 -0.82 6.73 -9.12
N GLY A 15 0.37 6.27 -8.72
CA GLY A 15 0.75 4.86 -8.84
C GLY A 15 0.89 4.39 -10.29
N GLY A 16 1.21 3.12 -10.48
CA GLY A 16 1.33 2.48 -11.79
C GLY A 16 2.75 2.05 -12.16
N MET A 17 2.89 1.51 -13.36
CA MET A 17 4.14 0.95 -13.87
C MET A 17 5.13 2.06 -14.27
N LEU A 18 6.35 2.02 -13.71
CA LEU A 18 7.45 2.91 -14.10
C LEU A 18 8.35 2.27 -15.16
N VAL A 19 8.70 1.00 -14.95
CA VAL A 19 9.66 0.27 -15.78
C VAL A 19 9.13 -1.11 -16.09
N ARG A 20 9.17 -1.49 -17.37
CA ARG A 20 8.91 -2.85 -17.81
C ARG A 20 10.10 -3.36 -18.61
N ARG A 21 10.85 -4.29 -18.03
CA ARG A 21 11.97 -4.97 -18.69
C ARG A 21 11.88 -6.49 -18.51
N PRO A 22 12.61 -7.28 -19.32
CA PRO A 22 12.61 -8.73 -19.20
C PRO A 22 13.06 -9.24 -17.83
N GLU A 23 13.97 -8.53 -17.16
CA GLU A 23 14.55 -8.94 -15.88
C GLU A 23 13.61 -8.63 -14.70
N LEU A 24 12.88 -7.52 -14.81
CA LEU A 24 12.14 -6.90 -13.73
C LEU A 24 11.11 -5.89 -14.25
N THR A 25 9.96 -5.83 -13.59
CA THR A 25 9.04 -4.69 -13.63
C THR A 25 9.15 -3.89 -12.34
N VAL A 26 9.12 -2.57 -12.43
CA VAL A 26 9.06 -1.68 -11.25
C VAL A 26 7.88 -0.75 -11.40
N GLY A 27 7.04 -0.66 -10.37
CA GLY A 27 5.96 0.31 -10.32
C GLY A 27 5.89 1.06 -8.99
N VAL A 28 5.20 2.20 -9.03
CA VAL A 28 4.82 2.97 -7.85
C VAL A 28 3.51 2.40 -7.32
N VAL A 29 3.50 1.99 -6.06
CA VAL A 29 2.26 1.64 -5.35
C VAL A 29 1.61 2.92 -4.82
N ARG A 30 2.42 3.79 -4.23
CA ARG A 30 2.01 5.09 -3.70
C ARG A 30 3.19 6.05 -3.72
N ALA A 31 2.95 7.31 -4.04
CA ALA A 31 3.91 8.38 -3.73
C ALA A 31 3.16 9.54 -3.07
N VAL A 32 3.64 10.00 -1.91
CA VAL A 32 3.03 11.09 -1.14
C VAL A 32 4.08 12.15 -0.85
N SER A 33 3.83 13.38 -1.32
CA SER A 33 4.66 14.54 -1.02
C SER A 33 4.09 15.28 0.19
N ARG A 34 4.98 15.62 1.14
CA ARG A 34 4.71 16.40 2.34
C ARG A 34 5.78 17.47 2.47
N LEU A 35 5.50 18.48 3.30
CA LEU A 35 6.50 19.49 3.66
C LEU A 35 7.74 18.92 4.35
N SER A 36 7.61 17.76 5.00
CA SER A 36 8.71 17.07 5.68
C SER A 36 9.49 16.11 4.80
N GLY A 37 8.98 15.75 3.62
CA GLY A 37 9.64 14.81 2.72
C GLY A 37 8.71 14.20 1.67
N LEU A 38 9.32 13.48 0.72
CA LEU A 38 8.63 12.68 -0.27
C LEU A 38 8.78 11.21 0.09
N GLU A 39 7.67 10.51 0.30
CA GLU A 39 7.65 9.07 0.53
C GLU A 39 7.17 8.37 -0.74
N ILE A 40 7.96 7.43 -1.24
CA ILE A 40 7.62 6.61 -2.42
C ILE A 40 7.64 5.15 -2.00
N GLU A 41 6.54 4.48 -2.24
CA GLU A 41 6.41 3.04 -2.14
C GLU A 41 6.50 2.43 -3.54
N LEU A 42 7.50 1.57 -3.72
CA LEU A 42 7.79 0.87 -4.96
C LEU A 42 7.55 -0.62 -4.80
N VAL A 43 7.17 -1.26 -5.89
CA VAL A 43 7.20 -2.72 -6.01
C VAL A 43 8.02 -3.11 -7.22
N ALA A 44 9.03 -3.93 -6.98
CA ALA A 44 9.87 -4.58 -7.97
C ALA A 44 9.40 -6.03 -8.12
N ARG A 45 8.98 -6.45 -9.31
CA ARG A 45 8.52 -7.81 -9.56
C ARG A 45 9.32 -8.46 -10.67
N ARG A 46 9.85 -9.65 -10.39
CA ARG A 46 10.53 -10.49 -11.38
C ARG A 46 9.50 -11.29 -12.16
N PRO A 47 9.75 -11.62 -13.44
CA PRO A 47 8.87 -12.51 -14.18
C PRO A 47 8.78 -13.86 -13.46
N LEU A 48 7.60 -14.47 -13.51
CA LEU A 48 7.38 -15.80 -12.96
C LEU A 48 8.28 -16.81 -13.68
N ASP A 49 9.08 -17.56 -12.93
CA ASP A 49 9.86 -18.66 -13.49
C ASP A 49 8.94 -19.86 -13.76
N ARG A 50 8.50 -19.97 -15.02
CA ARG A 50 7.64 -21.07 -15.50
C ARG A 50 8.40 -22.37 -15.74
N ARG A 51 9.67 -22.48 -15.37
CA ARG A 51 10.40 -23.75 -15.48
C ARG A 51 10.06 -24.67 -14.32
N THR A 52 9.85 -25.93 -14.65
CA THR A 52 9.71 -27.03 -13.68
C THR A 52 11.00 -27.19 -12.86
N ALA A 53 10.89 -27.86 -11.70
CA ALA A 53 12.07 -28.17 -10.89
C ALA A 53 13.10 -29.01 -11.67
N THR A 54 12.64 -29.93 -12.53
CA THR A 54 13.51 -30.77 -13.37
C THR A 54 14.26 -29.95 -14.42
N GLU A 55 13.59 -29.02 -15.10
CA GLU A 55 14.24 -28.11 -16.06
C GLU A 55 15.28 -27.22 -15.36
N ARG A 56 14.97 -26.69 -14.17
CA ARG A 56 15.95 -25.94 -13.35
C ARG A 56 17.16 -26.79 -12.97
N GLN A 57 16.94 -28.04 -12.56
CA GLN A 57 18.03 -28.96 -12.21
C GLN A 57 18.90 -29.30 -13.43
N GLN A 58 18.29 -29.44 -14.61
CA GLN A 58 19.01 -29.67 -15.87
C GLN A 58 19.85 -28.46 -16.27
N ASP A 59 19.32 -27.23 -16.17
CA ASP A 59 20.08 -26.00 -16.43
C ASP A 59 21.30 -25.88 -15.50
N ILE A 60 21.11 -26.15 -14.20
CA ILE A 60 22.20 -26.14 -13.20
C ILE A 60 23.28 -27.17 -13.55
N ARG A 61 22.88 -28.40 -13.88
CA ARG A 61 23.81 -29.48 -14.25
C ARG A 61 24.50 -29.24 -15.59
N GLY A 62 23.82 -28.61 -16.54
CA GLY A 62 24.33 -28.29 -17.87
C GLY A 62 25.29 -27.10 -17.90
N GLN A 63 25.56 -26.45 -16.76
CA GLN A 63 26.36 -25.21 -16.67
C GLN A 63 25.95 -24.14 -17.68
N ARG A 64 24.68 -24.13 -18.10
CA ARG A 64 24.17 -22.98 -18.85
C ARG A 64 24.31 -21.77 -17.94
N PRO A 65 24.80 -20.61 -18.45
CA PRO A 65 24.86 -19.40 -17.66
C PRO A 65 23.43 -19.02 -17.24
N SER A 66 23.05 -19.48 -16.05
CA SER A 66 21.74 -19.27 -15.45
C SER A 66 21.67 -17.92 -14.75
N ARG A 67 22.82 -17.28 -14.55
CA ARG A 67 22.95 -15.96 -13.97
C ARG A 67 23.02 -14.92 -15.10
N PRO A 68 22.10 -13.94 -15.14
CA PRO A 68 22.23 -12.83 -16.07
C PRO A 68 23.56 -12.13 -15.86
N ALA A 69 24.14 -11.59 -16.94
CA ALA A 69 25.33 -10.77 -16.82
C ALA A 69 25.04 -9.59 -15.89
N VAL A 70 25.96 -9.31 -14.96
CA VAL A 70 25.83 -8.16 -14.06
C VAL A 70 25.79 -6.89 -14.92
N ALA A 71 24.78 -6.06 -14.69
CA ALA A 71 24.65 -4.81 -15.45
C ALA A 71 25.79 -3.84 -15.12
N PRO A 72 26.22 -2.98 -16.05
CA PRO A 72 27.21 -1.95 -15.78
C PRO A 72 26.78 -1.03 -14.63
N ARG A 73 27.75 -0.62 -13.81
CA ARG A 73 27.58 0.34 -12.71
C ARG A 73 28.24 1.66 -13.10
N VAL A 74 27.46 2.72 -13.27
CA VAL A 74 27.94 4.07 -13.64
C VAL A 74 27.62 5.06 -12.53
N LEU A 75 26.42 4.98 -11.95
CA LEU A 75 25.89 5.83 -10.88
C LEU A 75 26.00 5.17 -9.50
N LEU A 76 26.00 3.84 -9.43
CA LEU A 76 26.17 3.11 -8.18
C LEU A 76 27.62 3.15 -7.69
N PRO A 77 27.83 3.20 -6.37
CA PRO A 77 29.16 2.99 -5.79
C PRO A 77 29.74 1.62 -6.20
N GLU A 78 31.06 1.56 -6.37
CA GLU A 78 31.77 0.35 -6.81
C GLU A 78 31.46 -0.87 -5.92
N TYR A 79 31.38 -0.67 -4.60
CA TYR A 79 31.22 -1.70 -3.58
C TYR A 79 29.81 -1.76 -2.96
N ASP A 80 28.78 -1.39 -3.72
CA ASP A 80 27.40 -1.61 -3.28
C ASP A 80 26.91 -2.95 -3.86
N GLU A 81 26.98 -4.02 -3.07
CA GLU A 81 26.33 -5.31 -3.34
C GLU A 81 25.08 -5.44 -2.46
N GLY A 82 23.98 -5.89 -3.05
CA GLY A 82 22.66 -5.78 -2.44
C GLY A 82 21.70 -6.81 -3.02
N MET A 83 20.82 -7.31 -2.17
CA MET A 83 19.82 -8.31 -2.55
C MET A 83 18.54 -7.68 -3.11
N ASP A 84 18.48 -6.35 -3.18
CA ASP A 84 17.24 -5.60 -3.25
C ASP A 84 17.31 -4.50 -4.34
N LEU A 85 16.15 -3.96 -4.72
CA LEU A 85 16.07 -2.80 -5.61
C LEU A 85 16.68 -1.57 -4.91
N ARG A 86 17.69 -0.97 -5.54
CA ARG A 86 18.29 0.29 -5.08
C ARG A 86 17.57 1.46 -5.70
N VAL A 87 17.33 2.48 -4.89
CA VAL A 87 16.53 3.65 -5.24
C VAL A 87 17.31 4.89 -4.83
N GLY A 88 17.45 5.83 -5.76
CA GLY A 88 18.14 7.09 -5.51
C GLY A 88 17.49 8.23 -6.26
N ARG A 89 18.04 9.43 -6.07
CA ARG A 89 17.66 10.64 -6.78
C ARG A 89 18.87 11.27 -7.45
N LEU A 90 18.69 11.85 -8.63
CA LEU A 90 19.72 12.71 -9.22
C LEU A 90 19.63 14.11 -8.65
N ASP A 91 20.79 14.72 -8.38
CA ASP A 91 20.90 16.15 -8.19
C ASP A 91 21.05 16.89 -9.55
N PRO A 92 21.03 18.24 -9.58
CA PRO A 92 21.21 19.00 -10.81
C PRO A 92 22.54 18.76 -11.54
N ASP A 93 23.56 18.25 -10.85
CA ASP A 93 24.86 17.91 -11.42
C ASP A 93 24.89 16.47 -11.99
N GLY A 94 23.77 15.75 -11.93
CA GLY A 94 23.62 14.38 -12.42
C GLY A 94 24.21 13.32 -11.48
N ARG A 95 24.51 13.66 -10.22
CA ARG A 95 25.02 12.68 -9.24
C ARG A 95 23.86 12.00 -8.52
N ALA A 96 23.97 10.68 -8.37
CA ALA A 96 22.98 9.89 -7.66
C ALA A 96 23.20 9.95 -6.14
N HIS A 97 22.13 10.30 -5.42
CA HIS A 97 22.00 10.20 -3.96
C HIS A 97 21.12 8.99 -3.68
N TRP A 98 21.72 7.91 -3.18
CA TRP A 98 21.03 6.65 -2.91
C TRP A 98 20.41 6.66 -1.52
N GLU A 99 19.18 6.16 -1.43
CA GLU A 99 18.42 6.09 -0.19
C GLU A 99 18.15 4.64 0.19
N PHE A 100 18.12 4.37 1.50
CA PHE A 100 17.75 3.07 2.03
C PHE A 100 16.24 2.97 2.24
N ALA A 101 15.69 1.79 1.97
CA ALA A 101 14.30 1.51 2.28
C ALA A 101 14.07 1.63 3.79
N THR A 102 13.10 2.44 4.20
CA THR A 102 12.68 2.56 5.60
C THR A 102 11.82 1.38 6.04
N SER A 103 11.21 0.68 5.08
CA SER A 103 10.48 -0.56 5.27
C SER A 103 10.55 -1.36 3.98
N TYR A 104 10.56 -2.69 4.09
CA TYR A 104 10.50 -3.58 2.95
C TYR A 104 9.74 -4.85 3.29
N SER A 105 9.16 -5.47 2.26
CA SER A 105 8.63 -6.81 2.33
C SER A 105 8.96 -7.56 1.05
N SER A 106 9.12 -8.87 1.16
CA SER A 106 9.37 -9.73 0.01
C SER A 106 8.35 -10.84 -0.04
N SER A 107 7.97 -11.21 -1.26
CA SER A 107 7.14 -12.37 -1.54
C SER A 107 7.87 -13.25 -2.53
N SER A 108 7.81 -14.56 -2.31
CA SER A 108 8.33 -15.55 -3.26
C SER A 108 7.53 -15.57 -4.57
N GLY A 109 6.40 -14.87 -4.63
CA GLY A 109 5.42 -15.00 -5.69
C GLY A 109 4.68 -16.34 -5.60
N ASP A 110 3.86 -16.58 -6.60
CA ASP A 110 3.08 -17.80 -6.72
C ASP A 110 3.96 -18.99 -7.13
N HIS A 111 3.47 -20.19 -6.85
CA HIS A 111 4.02 -21.40 -7.42
C HIS A 111 3.75 -21.49 -8.93
N TYR A 112 4.25 -22.54 -9.59
CA TYR A 112 4.29 -22.76 -11.04
C TYR A 112 2.98 -22.46 -11.83
N LEU A 113 1.81 -22.45 -11.19
CA LEU A 113 0.50 -22.18 -11.80
C LEU A 113 -0.10 -20.80 -11.51
N GLY A 114 0.56 -19.96 -10.72
CA GLY A 114 0.04 -18.63 -10.44
C GLY A 114 0.39 -17.59 -11.50
N THR A 115 0.09 -16.35 -11.18
CA THR A 115 0.17 -15.20 -12.10
C THR A 115 1.26 -14.22 -11.68
N SER A 116 1.71 -14.29 -10.42
CA SER A 116 2.62 -13.33 -9.81
C SER A 116 3.99 -13.95 -9.56
N GLY A 117 5.03 -13.38 -10.17
CA GLY A 117 6.41 -13.72 -9.84
C GLY A 117 6.88 -13.13 -8.50
N PRO A 118 8.11 -13.46 -8.05
CA PRO A 118 8.69 -12.92 -6.83
C PRO A 118 8.68 -11.40 -6.84
N SER A 119 8.31 -10.78 -5.73
CA SER A 119 8.22 -9.33 -5.60
C SER A 119 8.92 -8.82 -4.36
N TYR A 120 9.47 -7.62 -4.46
CA TYR A 120 10.07 -6.86 -3.39
C TYR A 120 9.37 -5.50 -3.33
N ARG A 121 8.69 -5.22 -2.22
CA ARG A 121 8.02 -3.95 -1.95
C ARG A 121 8.89 -3.15 -0.99
N SER A 122 9.12 -1.88 -1.29
CA SER A 122 9.96 -1.02 -0.46
C SER A 122 9.36 0.38 -0.34
N VAL A 123 9.46 0.94 0.87
CA VAL A 123 9.12 2.34 1.14
C VAL A 123 10.43 3.11 1.30
N VAL A 124 10.62 4.14 0.50
CA VAL A 124 11.81 4.99 0.49
C VAL A 124 11.39 6.43 0.80
N ARG A 125 12.20 7.14 1.58
CA ARG A 125 11.96 8.54 1.94
C ARG A 125 13.07 9.41 1.40
N PHE A 126 12.67 10.45 0.69
CA PHE A 126 13.55 11.49 0.17
C PHE A 126 13.33 12.80 0.93
N PRO A 127 14.31 13.72 0.91
CA PRO A 127 14.08 15.11 1.28
C PRO A 127 12.88 15.70 0.51
N PRO A 128 12.26 16.80 1.01
CA PRO A 128 11.18 17.47 0.29
C PRO A 128 11.57 17.79 -1.16
N ALA A 129 10.73 17.39 -2.09
CA ALA A 129 10.88 17.64 -3.52
C ALA A 129 9.52 18.05 -4.11
N PHE A 130 9.56 18.97 -5.07
CA PHE A 130 8.40 19.59 -5.69
C PHE A 130 8.64 19.71 -7.19
N ASP A 131 7.55 19.85 -7.95
CA ASP A 131 7.52 20.05 -9.41
C ASP A 131 8.03 18.84 -10.22
N GLU A 132 9.26 18.38 -9.98
CA GLU A 132 9.86 17.24 -10.67
C GLU A 132 10.98 16.61 -9.83
N MET A 133 11.17 15.29 -10.00
CA MET A 133 12.31 14.56 -9.45
C MET A 133 12.82 13.52 -10.45
N SER A 134 14.14 13.44 -10.61
CA SER A 134 14.79 12.33 -11.33
C SER A 134 15.08 11.17 -10.39
N LEU A 135 14.29 10.11 -10.47
CA LEU A 135 14.43 8.87 -9.72
C LEU A 135 15.42 7.94 -10.43
N VAL A 136 16.36 7.35 -9.71
CA VAL A 136 17.30 6.35 -10.21
C VAL A 136 16.97 5.00 -9.59
N LEU A 137 16.82 3.98 -10.43
CA LEU A 137 16.55 2.61 -10.02
C LEU A 137 17.69 1.70 -10.49
N ALA A 138 18.16 0.78 -9.64
CA ALA A 138 19.20 -0.15 -10.05
C ALA A 138 19.15 -1.49 -9.29
N TRP A 139 19.47 -2.58 -9.99
CA TRP A 139 19.61 -3.91 -9.40
C TRP A 139 20.57 -4.77 -10.26
N PRO A 140 21.87 -4.43 -10.28
CA PRO A 140 22.82 -5.02 -11.22
C PRO A 140 22.97 -6.53 -11.09
N GLU A 141 22.77 -7.08 -9.89
CA GLU A 141 22.92 -8.51 -9.57
C GLU A 141 21.96 -9.42 -10.34
N ILE A 142 20.83 -8.88 -10.80
CA ILE A 142 19.85 -9.59 -11.64
C ILE A 142 19.89 -9.12 -13.10
N GLY A 143 20.89 -8.33 -13.47
CA GLY A 143 21.04 -7.77 -14.82
C GLY A 143 20.16 -6.54 -15.09
N PHE A 144 19.47 -6.00 -14.08
CA PHE A 144 18.69 -4.77 -14.24
C PHE A 144 19.64 -3.55 -14.15
N PRO A 145 19.81 -2.79 -15.26
CA PRO A 145 20.74 -1.68 -15.29
C PRO A 145 20.17 -0.46 -14.57
N GLU A 146 21.08 0.45 -14.22
CA GLU A 146 20.71 1.78 -13.77
C GLU A 146 19.74 2.44 -14.75
N THR A 147 18.56 2.80 -14.26
CA THR A 147 17.46 3.37 -15.03
C THR A 147 17.03 4.66 -14.37
N VAL A 148 17.13 5.77 -15.10
CA VAL A 148 16.72 7.10 -14.65
C VAL A 148 15.32 7.38 -15.17
N ILE A 149 14.45 7.88 -14.30
CA ILE A 149 13.05 8.18 -14.59
C ILE A 149 12.73 9.55 -14.04
N THR A 150 12.26 10.44 -14.90
CA THR A 150 11.74 11.73 -14.48
C THR A 150 10.29 11.55 -14.02
N MET A 151 10.03 11.93 -12.78
CA MET A 151 8.72 11.84 -12.15
C MET A 151 8.17 13.25 -11.91
N PRO A 152 7.02 13.62 -12.49
CA PRO A 152 6.36 14.87 -12.15
C PRO A 152 5.92 14.82 -10.69
N LEU A 153 6.07 15.94 -9.99
CA LEU A 153 5.67 16.10 -8.60
C LEU A 153 4.70 17.29 -8.47
N PRO A 154 3.85 17.31 -7.44
CA PRO A 154 3.06 18.49 -7.10
C PRO A 154 3.97 19.68 -6.79
N ASP A 155 3.53 20.86 -7.18
CA ASP A 155 4.18 22.10 -6.79
C ASP A 155 4.10 22.31 -5.26
N ARG A 156 4.98 23.15 -4.74
CA ARG A 156 5.06 23.43 -3.31
C ARG A 156 3.75 23.97 -2.72
N THR A 157 3.06 24.87 -3.43
CA THR A 157 1.80 25.47 -2.95
C THR A 157 0.70 24.42 -2.84
N THR A 158 0.65 23.47 -3.77
CA THR A 158 -0.26 22.33 -3.73
C THR A 158 0.05 21.44 -2.54
N VAL A 159 1.32 21.13 -2.27
CA VAL A 159 1.71 20.36 -1.08
C VAL A 159 1.37 21.09 0.23
N GLU A 160 1.66 22.39 0.32
CA GLU A 160 1.32 23.21 1.49
C GLU A 160 -0.18 23.21 1.79
N ARG A 161 -1.01 23.34 0.75
CA ARG A 161 -2.47 23.38 0.88
C ARG A 161 -3.09 22.03 1.26
N THR A 162 -2.49 20.92 0.81
CA THR A 162 -3.04 19.57 1.02
C THR A 162 -2.43 18.86 2.23
N THR A 163 -1.26 19.28 2.70
CA THR A 163 -0.64 18.70 3.90
C THR A 163 -1.45 19.10 5.13
N THR A 164 -2.07 18.12 5.78
CA THR A 164 -2.87 18.34 6.99
C THR A 164 -2.67 17.22 7.99
N SER A 165 -2.75 17.54 9.28
CA SER A 165 -2.82 16.49 10.31
C SER A 165 -4.10 15.67 10.12
N ILE A 166 -4.02 14.34 10.28
CA ILE A 166 -5.20 13.45 10.26
C ILE A 166 -6.22 13.85 11.34
N TRP A 167 -5.72 14.41 12.43
CA TRP A 167 -6.50 14.85 13.57
C TRP A 167 -7.32 16.11 13.29
N GLN A 168 -6.92 16.89 12.28
CA GLN A 168 -7.56 18.15 11.89
C GLN A 168 -8.19 18.09 10.50
N ALA A 169 -7.91 17.04 9.73
CA ALA A 169 -8.42 16.87 8.38
C ALA A 169 -9.97 16.94 8.33
N PRO A 170 -10.56 17.44 7.23
CA PRO A 170 -12.00 17.42 7.05
C PRO A 170 -12.56 15.99 7.14
N LEU A 171 -13.72 15.85 7.78
CA LEU A 171 -14.41 14.58 7.93
C LEU A 171 -15.80 14.69 7.27
N ASP A 172 -16.04 13.87 6.25
CA ASP A 172 -17.32 13.78 5.54
C ASP A 172 -17.94 12.41 5.81
N VAL A 173 -18.54 12.29 7.00
CA VAL A 173 -19.21 11.07 7.48
C VAL A 173 -20.71 11.30 7.58
N ARG A 174 -21.47 10.24 7.35
CA ARG A 174 -22.93 10.22 7.48
C ARG A 174 -23.35 9.13 8.46
N PRO A 175 -24.51 9.28 9.10
CA PRO A 175 -25.12 8.18 9.85
C PRO A 175 -25.34 6.97 8.93
N VAL A 176 -25.13 5.77 9.46
CA VAL A 176 -25.49 4.52 8.78
C VAL A 176 -27.01 4.38 8.81
N PRO A 177 -27.68 4.16 7.66
CA PRO A 177 -29.12 3.92 7.64
C PRO A 177 -29.52 2.72 8.50
N GLU A 178 -30.62 2.86 9.23
CA GLU A 178 -31.23 1.74 9.93
C GLU A 178 -31.80 0.72 8.92
N GLY A 179 -31.75 -0.57 9.27
CA GLY A 179 -32.38 -1.63 8.48
C GLY A 179 -31.56 -2.13 7.27
N LEU A 180 -30.27 -1.79 7.17
CA LEU A 180 -29.38 -2.40 6.19
C LEU A 180 -29.25 -3.91 6.43
N ILE A 181 -29.27 -4.67 5.34
CA ILE A 181 -29.02 -6.12 5.37
C ILE A 181 -27.52 -6.33 5.28
N HIS A 182 -26.93 -6.87 6.35
CA HIS A 182 -25.49 -7.15 6.37
C HIS A 182 -25.19 -8.52 5.78
N ARG A 183 -24.21 -8.56 4.87
CA ARG A 183 -23.71 -9.78 4.21
C ARG A 183 -22.19 -9.82 4.27
N ALA A 184 -21.61 -11.00 4.17
CA ALA A 184 -20.20 -11.13 3.84
C ALA A 184 -20.00 -10.82 2.35
N GLY A 185 -18.99 -10.02 2.04
CA GLY A 185 -18.57 -9.73 0.68
C GLY A 185 -17.83 -10.90 0.05
N VAL A 186 -17.81 -10.93 -1.29
CA VAL A 186 -17.03 -11.90 -2.04
C VAL A 186 -15.56 -11.51 -1.98
N HIS A 187 -14.69 -12.49 -1.74
CA HIS A 187 -13.25 -12.27 -1.81
C HIS A 187 -12.81 -12.18 -3.27
N HIS A 188 -12.03 -11.15 -3.58
CA HIS A 188 -11.41 -10.94 -4.87
C HIS A 188 -9.90 -11.04 -4.74
N ASP A 189 -9.25 -11.69 -5.71
CA ASP A 189 -7.80 -11.69 -5.82
C ASP A 189 -7.30 -10.25 -5.97
N ALA A 190 -6.31 -9.86 -5.17
CA ALA A 190 -5.72 -8.54 -5.26
C ALA A 190 -5.03 -8.37 -6.63
N PRO A 191 -5.30 -7.28 -7.37
CA PRO A 191 -4.54 -6.98 -8.57
C PRO A 191 -3.09 -6.71 -8.19
N ALA A 192 -2.17 -6.87 -9.15
CA ALA A 192 -0.79 -6.45 -8.95
C ALA A 192 -0.78 -4.95 -8.57
N ALA A 193 -0.17 -4.60 -7.43
CA ALA A 193 -0.23 -3.24 -6.89
C ALA A 193 0.29 -2.18 -7.89
N GLU A 194 1.30 -2.53 -8.69
CA GLU A 194 1.85 -1.70 -9.76
C GLU A 194 0.97 -1.55 -11.01
N ALA A 195 -0.11 -2.32 -11.13
CA ALA A 195 -1.04 -2.22 -12.25
C ALA A 195 -2.15 -1.20 -12.00
N GLY A 196 -2.31 -0.74 -10.75
CA GLY A 196 -3.37 0.18 -10.36
C GLY A 196 -3.03 1.65 -10.61
N THR A 197 -4.07 2.45 -10.86
CA THR A 197 -4.00 3.93 -10.88
C THR A 197 -4.82 4.48 -9.72
N SER A 198 -4.31 5.48 -9.01
CA SER A 198 -4.97 6.13 -7.88
C SER A 198 -6.24 6.82 -8.35
N VAL A 199 -7.35 6.50 -7.69
CA VAL A 199 -8.69 7.00 -8.02
C VAL A 199 -9.28 7.87 -6.90
N ALA A 200 -8.63 7.94 -5.74
CA ALA A 200 -8.95 8.89 -4.69
C ALA A 200 -7.70 9.25 -3.89
N PRO A 201 -7.55 10.51 -3.45
CA PRO A 201 -6.44 10.92 -2.62
C PRO A 201 -6.58 10.37 -1.19
N PRO A 202 -5.46 10.30 -0.43
CA PRO A 202 -5.50 9.96 0.98
C PRO A 202 -6.42 10.89 1.78
N ARG A 203 -7.25 10.32 2.65
CA ARG A 203 -8.20 11.09 3.48
C ARG A 203 -8.59 10.35 4.75
N VAL A 204 -9.02 11.09 5.75
CA VAL A 204 -9.62 10.49 6.95
C VAL A 204 -11.03 10.02 6.63
N LEU A 205 -11.30 8.75 6.89
CA LEU A 205 -12.62 8.13 6.70
C LEU A 205 -13.46 8.23 7.96
N HIS A 206 -12.84 8.00 9.13
CA HIS A 206 -13.52 8.14 10.42
C HIS A 206 -12.50 8.46 11.53
N ARG A 207 -12.94 9.14 12.59
CA ARG A 207 -12.11 9.46 13.77
C ARG A 207 -12.96 9.65 15.03
N LEU A 208 -12.33 9.46 16.18
CA LEU A 208 -12.88 9.74 17.51
C LEU A 208 -11.83 10.43 18.40
N ASP A 209 -12.17 11.63 18.88
CA ASP A 209 -11.52 12.38 19.96
C ASP A 209 -9.98 12.38 19.96
N HIS A 210 -9.34 12.53 18.79
CA HIS A 210 -7.88 12.52 18.64
C HIS A 210 -7.15 11.26 19.12
N ARG A 211 -7.90 10.21 19.43
CA ARG A 211 -7.39 8.93 19.94
C ARG A 211 -7.46 7.85 18.89
N VAL A 212 -8.47 7.87 18.03
CA VAL A 212 -8.69 6.85 17.01
C VAL A 212 -8.91 7.51 15.67
N ALA A 213 -8.25 7.01 14.63
CA ALA A 213 -8.46 7.42 13.25
C ALA A 213 -8.36 6.23 12.30
N VAL A 214 -9.22 6.23 11.28
CA VAL A 214 -9.15 5.34 10.12
C VAL A 214 -8.94 6.22 8.90
N VAL A 215 -7.85 5.99 8.21
CA VAL A 215 -7.36 6.80 7.10
C VAL A 215 -7.32 5.94 5.85
N LEU A 216 -7.94 6.40 4.78
CA LEU A 216 -7.67 5.90 3.45
C LEU A 216 -6.26 6.35 3.06
N SER A 217 -5.31 5.42 2.99
CA SER A 217 -3.93 5.73 2.64
C SER A 217 -3.66 5.53 1.15
N ARG A 218 -4.44 4.66 0.49
CA ARG A 218 -4.39 4.40 -0.95
C ARG A 218 -5.74 3.88 -1.44
N LEU A 219 -6.18 4.34 -2.60
CA LEU A 219 -7.25 3.73 -3.37
C LEU A 219 -6.86 3.72 -4.83
N THR A 220 -6.64 2.54 -5.39
CA THR A 220 -6.20 2.35 -6.77
C THR A 220 -7.17 1.45 -7.53
N ALA A 221 -7.49 1.80 -8.77
CA ALA A 221 -8.26 0.96 -9.67
C ALA A 221 -7.33 0.21 -10.64
N ALA A 222 -7.61 -1.08 -10.81
CA ALA A 222 -7.08 -1.91 -11.88
C ALA A 222 -8.27 -2.63 -12.51
N ASP A 223 -8.62 -2.24 -13.74
CA ASP A 223 -9.83 -2.70 -14.44
C ASP A 223 -11.11 -2.50 -13.59
N SER A 224 -11.86 -3.57 -13.33
CA SER A 224 -13.09 -3.57 -12.53
C SER A 224 -12.86 -3.78 -11.03
N VAL A 225 -11.59 -3.75 -10.57
CA VAL A 225 -11.21 -4.03 -9.20
C VAL A 225 -10.56 -2.80 -8.58
N LEU A 226 -10.94 -2.52 -7.33
CA LEU A 226 -10.32 -1.52 -6.48
C LEU A 226 -9.45 -2.23 -5.44
N SER A 227 -8.21 -1.76 -5.32
CA SER A 227 -7.32 -2.08 -4.20
C SER A 227 -7.28 -0.87 -3.28
N MET A 228 -7.77 -1.07 -2.06
CA MET A 228 -7.87 -0.06 -1.02
C MET A 228 -6.94 -0.41 0.13
N GLU A 229 -6.19 0.56 0.62
CA GLU A 229 -5.36 0.42 1.82
C GLU A 229 -5.87 1.39 2.88
N LEU A 230 -6.10 0.86 4.07
CA LEU A 230 -6.49 1.63 5.25
C LEU A 230 -5.38 1.62 6.27
N LEU A 231 -5.12 2.78 6.85
CA LEU A 231 -4.29 2.96 8.03
C LEU A 231 -5.20 3.22 9.23
N ALA A 232 -5.13 2.34 10.22
CA ALA A 232 -5.84 2.40 11.48
C ALA A 232 -4.87 2.82 12.59
N ILE A 233 -5.17 3.90 13.30
CA ILE A 233 -4.34 4.45 14.37
C ILE A 233 -5.18 4.55 15.64
N ALA A 234 -4.68 4.02 16.75
CA ALA A 234 -5.27 4.16 18.07
C ALA A 234 -4.22 4.62 19.09
N ARG A 235 -4.67 5.33 20.12
CA ARG A 235 -3.87 5.86 21.23
C ARG A 235 -4.53 5.58 22.57
N GLU A 236 -3.72 5.61 23.63
CA GLU A 236 -4.18 5.50 25.03
C GLU A 236 -4.99 4.21 25.24
N ASP A 237 -6.07 4.28 26.02
CA ASP A 237 -6.91 3.13 26.36
C ASP A 237 -7.43 2.37 25.13
N ALA A 238 -7.67 3.08 24.01
CA ALA A 238 -8.09 2.45 22.76
C ALA A 238 -6.96 1.62 22.14
N ALA A 239 -5.71 2.08 22.21
CA ALA A 239 -4.56 1.31 21.77
C ALA A 239 -4.33 0.08 22.65
N ASP A 240 -4.48 0.22 23.97
CA ASP A 240 -4.30 -0.89 24.90
C ASP A 240 -5.33 -2.01 24.65
N ALA A 241 -6.60 -1.64 24.40
CA ALA A 241 -7.65 -2.58 24.03
C ALA A 241 -7.33 -3.32 22.72
N VAL A 242 -6.88 -2.60 21.69
CA VAL A 242 -6.51 -3.20 20.40
C VAL A 242 -5.27 -4.09 20.53
N ASN A 243 -4.22 -3.63 21.22
CA ASN A 243 -2.98 -4.38 21.42
C ASN A 243 -3.22 -5.72 22.13
N ALA A 244 -4.11 -5.73 23.13
CA ALA A 244 -4.48 -6.95 23.84
C ALA A 244 -5.05 -8.02 22.89
N GLU A 245 -5.90 -7.64 21.93
CA GLU A 245 -6.44 -8.57 20.95
C GLU A 245 -5.42 -8.91 19.85
N ALA A 246 -4.67 -7.92 19.36
CA ALA A 246 -3.72 -8.07 18.26
C ALA A 246 -2.59 -9.06 18.55
N PHE A 247 -2.01 -8.98 19.76
CA PHE A 247 -0.78 -9.69 20.11
C PHE A 247 -0.96 -10.77 21.18
N HIS A 248 -2.11 -10.79 21.86
CA HIS A 248 -2.41 -11.75 22.93
C HIS A 248 -3.73 -12.52 22.72
N GLY A 249 -4.45 -12.27 21.62
CA GLY A 249 -5.72 -12.91 21.30
C GLY A 249 -5.63 -14.42 21.01
N ARG A 250 -6.74 -15.13 21.25
CA ARG A 250 -6.87 -16.56 20.97
C ARG A 250 -6.81 -16.84 19.47
N ARG A 251 -6.17 -17.96 19.10
CA ARG A 251 -6.14 -18.49 17.73
C ARG A 251 -7.58 -18.62 17.20
N ARG A 252 -7.89 -17.90 16.12
CA ARG A 252 -9.24 -17.90 15.48
C ARG A 252 -9.61 -19.28 14.96
N MET A 253 -10.86 -19.68 15.18
CA MET A 253 -11.43 -20.89 14.55
C MET A 253 -11.91 -20.54 13.14
N SER A 254 -11.55 -21.36 12.15
CA SER A 254 -11.77 -21.06 10.72
C SER A 254 -13.24 -21.07 10.28
N GLY A 255 -14.19 -21.47 11.13
CA GLY A 255 -15.59 -21.63 10.77
C GLY A 255 -16.43 -20.35 10.80
N GLU A 256 -15.95 -19.28 11.44
CA GLU A 256 -16.70 -18.02 11.62
C GLU A 256 -16.40 -16.97 10.55
N LEU A 257 -15.59 -17.33 9.55
CA LEU A 257 -14.94 -16.39 8.65
C LEU A 257 -15.90 -15.68 7.68
N ASP A 258 -17.12 -16.18 7.49
CA ASP A 258 -18.12 -15.62 6.56
C ASP A 258 -19.35 -15.01 7.29
N ASP A 259 -19.32 -14.89 8.62
CA ASP A 259 -20.33 -14.14 9.36
C ASP A 259 -20.05 -12.63 9.27
N PRO A 260 -20.97 -11.79 8.75
CA PRO A 260 -20.78 -10.34 8.70
C PRO A 260 -20.55 -9.70 10.08
N ALA A 261 -21.16 -10.22 11.15
CA ALA A 261 -20.92 -9.71 12.49
C ALA A 261 -19.47 -9.98 12.94
N HIS A 262 -18.96 -11.16 12.60
CA HIS A 262 -17.56 -11.51 12.82
C HIS A 262 -16.65 -10.61 11.99
N LEU A 263 -16.86 -10.50 10.67
CA LEU A 263 -16.04 -9.62 9.80
C LEU A 263 -16.02 -8.17 10.27
N ARG A 264 -17.14 -7.65 10.79
CA ARG A 264 -17.23 -6.30 11.38
C ARG A 264 -16.37 -6.16 12.63
N ALA A 265 -16.42 -7.12 13.54
CA ALA A 265 -15.73 -7.06 14.82
C ALA A 265 -14.30 -7.63 14.80
N ALA A 266 -13.94 -8.35 13.75
CA ALA A 266 -12.71 -9.12 13.69
C ALA A 266 -11.54 -8.29 13.19
N GLY A 267 -10.48 -8.26 14.00
CA GLY A 267 -9.15 -7.85 13.55
C GLY A 267 -8.68 -6.68 14.38
N PRO A 268 -7.36 -6.53 14.52
CA PRO A 268 -6.83 -5.42 15.29
C PRO A 268 -6.96 -4.08 14.54
N GLY A 269 -7.30 -4.06 13.25
CA GLY A 269 -7.56 -2.83 12.49
C GLY A 269 -9.03 -2.60 12.13
N ALA A 270 -9.28 -1.60 11.29
CA ALA A 270 -10.62 -1.18 10.91
C ALA A 270 -11.28 -2.17 9.93
N SER A 271 -12.59 -2.31 10.06
CA SER A 271 -13.43 -3.13 9.19
C SER A 271 -14.22 -2.24 8.25
N VAL A 272 -14.46 -2.72 7.03
CA VAL A 272 -15.24 -2.00 6.03
C VAL A 272 -16.30 -2.86 5.37
N ALA A 273 -17.42 -2.23 5.03
CA ALA A 273 -18.43 -2.81 4.15
C ALA A 273 -18.72 -1.88 2.97
N VAL A 274 -18.96 -2.46 1.80
CA VAL A 274 -19.47 -1.71 0.63
C VAL A 274 -21.00 -1.68 0.69
N VAL A 275 -21.58 -0.51 0.49
CA VAL A 275 -23.04 -0.32 0.50
C VAL A 275 -23.58 -0.33 -0.92
N GLU A 276 -24.47 -1.27 -1.22
CA GLU A 276 -25.16 -1.37 -2.50
C GLU A 276 -26.68 -1.46 -2.26
N GLY A 277 -27.41 -0.40 -2.62
CA GLY A 277 -28.85 -0.32 -2.33
C GLY A 277 -29.14 -0.35 -0.82
N ASN A 278 -29.80 -1.43 -0.36
CA ASN A 278 -30.13 -1.67 1.04
C ASN A 278 -29.25 -2.76 1.70
N GLU A 279 -28.15 -3.13 1.05
CA GLU A 279 -27.25 -4.17 1.54
C GLU A 279 -25.87 -3.58 1.87
N ALA A 280 -25.22 -4.15 2.87
CA ALA A 280 -23.87 -3.81 3.30
C ALA A 280 -23.00 -5.07 3.30
N PHE A 281 -22.03 -5.12 2.39
CA PHE A 281 -21.14 -6.27 2.18
C PHE A 281 -19.82 -6.07 2.91
N TRP A 282 -19.64 -6.72 4.05
CA TRP A 282 -18.40 -6.66 4.84
C TRP A 282 -17.26 -7.37 4.11
N ILE A 283 -16.18 -6.64 3.87
CA ILE A 283 -15.04 -7.11 3.07
C ILE A 283 -13.99 -7.71 3.98
N ARG A 284 -13.52 -8.92 3.66
CA ARG A 284 -12.37 -9.51 4.34
C ARG A 284 -11.10 -8.74 3.93
N SER A 285 -10.30 -8.32 4.91
CA SER A 285 -8.96 -7.80 4.64
C SER A 285 -8.07 -8.90 4.08
N GLY A 286 -7.24 -8.56 3.09
CA GLY A 286 -6.20 -9.42 2.57
C GLY A 286 -4.99 -9.38 3.49
N ASP A 287 -3.93 -8.71 3.03
CA ASP A 287 -2.73 -8.53 3.82
C ASP A 287 -2.87 -7.34 4.80
N GLY A 288 -2.12 -7.42 5.90
CA GLY A 288 -2.02 -6.33 6.86
C GLY A 288 -0.73 -6.39 7.65
N SER A 289 -0.30 -5.22 8.14
CA SER A 289 0.83 -5.08 9.04
C SER A 289 0.38 -4.30 10.26
N PHE A 290 0.76 -4.76 11.45
CA PHE A 290 0.34 -4.16 12.71
C PHE A 290 1.56 -3.95 13.59
N SER A 291 1.62 -2.78 14.22
CA SER A 291 2.63 -2.40 15.18
C SER A 291 1.96 -1.70 16.35
N GLY A 292 2.39 -1.99 17.56
CA GLY A 292 1.84 -1.35 18.74
C GLY A 292 2.73 -1.56 19.96
N GLY A 293 2.49 -0.74 20.98
CA GLY A 293 3.29 -0.64 22.20
C GLY A 293 3.13 0.74 22.81
N ASP A 294 3.45 0.89 24.10
CA ASP A 294 3.44 2.17 24.84
C ASP A 294 2.19 3.03 24.56
N GLN A 295 1.00 2.43 24.70
CA GLN A 295 -0.29 3.10 24.47
C GLN A 295 -0.48 3.66 23.06
N THR A 296 0.20 3.08 22.07
CA THR A 296 0.01 3.38 20.66
C THR A 296 -0.24 2.09 19.89
N PHE A 297 -1.04 2.21 18.83
CA PHE A 297 -1.27 1.16 17.87
C PHE A 297 -1.39 1.78 16.48
N SER A 298 -0.76 1.15 15.50
CA SER A 298 -0.90 1.47 14.09
C SER A 298 -0.99 0.19 13.28
N GLY A 299 -1.88 0.18 12.30
CA GLY A 299 -2.08 -0.97 11.43
C GLY A 299 -2.41 -0.54 10.02
N SER A 300 -1.75 -1.15 9.02
CA SER A 300 -2.20 -1.09 7.63
C SER A 300 -2.95 -2.36 7.25
N GLN A 301 -4.03 -2.22 6.49
CA GLN A 301 -4.80 -3.33 5.95
C GLN A 301 -5.17 -3.06 4.50
N GLU A 302 -5.05 -4.08 3.67
CA GLU A 302 -5.46 -4.04 2.27
C GLU A 302 -6.81 -4.74 2.08
N PHE A 303 -7.63 -4.14 1.22
CA PHE A 303 -8.94 -4.64 0.83
C PHE A 303 -9.03 -4.64 -0.68
N THR A 304 -9.60 -5.71 -1.22
CA THR A 304 -9.92 -5.82 -2.64
C THR A 304 -11.44 -5.83 -2.79
N LEU A 305 -11.96 -4.95 -3.62
CA LEU A 305 -13.40 -4.75 -3.80
C LEU A 305 -13.74 -4.49 -5.26
N SER A 306 -14.98 -4.74 -5.65
CA SER A 306 -15.46 -4.43 -6.99
C SER A 306 -15.60 -2.93 -7.19
N ARG A 307 -15.22 -2.42 -8.37
CA ARG A 307 -15.42 -1.01 -8.72
C ARG A 307 -16.91 -0.76 -8.97
N PRO A 308 -17.56 0.19 -8.26
CA PRO A 308 -18.95 0.54 -8.49
C PRO A 308 -19.13 1.17 -9.87
N HIS A 309 -20.26 0.90 -10.52
CA HIS A 309 -20.54 1.36 -11.89
C HIS A 309 -20.78 2.88 -12.02
N ASP A 310 -21.14 3.55 -10.93
CA ASP A 310 -21.39 4.98 -10.87
C ASP A 310 -20.18 5.80 -10.39
N ASP A 311 -19.01 5.15 -10.29
CA ASP A 311 -17.77 5.73 -9.78
C ASP A 311 -17.90 6.39 -8.40
N LEU A 312 -18.84 5.92 -7.59
CA LEU A 312 -19.03 6.36 -6.21
C LEU A 312 -18.91 5.18 -5.25
N LEU A 313 -17.78 5.10 -4.55
CA LEU A 313 -17.58 4.08 -3.52
C LEU A 313 -18.27 4.52 -2.22
N ASP A 314 -19.35 3.83 -1.87
CA ASP A 314 -20.11 4.04 -0.63
C ASP A 314 -19.73 2.96 0.39
N LEU A 315 -19.15 3.39 1.52
CA LEU A 315 -18.57 2.51 2.53
C LEU A 315 -19.25 2.71 3.88
N ILE A 316 -19.33 1.63 4.66
CA ILE A 316 -19.40 1.69 6.12
C ILE A 316 -17.99 1.40 6.64
N VAL A 317 -17.50 2.23 7.55
CA VAL A 317 -16.23 2.06 8.25
C VAL A 317 -16.54 1.89 9.74
N ALA A 318 -15.99 0.85 10.35
CA ALA A 318 -16.16 0.56 11.77
C ALA A 318 -14.85 0.08 12.38
N TRP A 319 -14.63 0.36 13.65
CA TRP A 319 -13.53 -0.26 14.40
C TRP A 319 -13.92 -0.45 15.87
N PRO A 320 -14.81 -1.43 16.15
CA PRO A 320 -15.42 -1.58 17.47
C PRO A 320 -14.41 -1.81 18.61
N LEU A 321 -13.31 -2.52 18.34
CA LEU A 321 -12.26 -2.76 19.34
C LEU A 321 -11.60 -1.47 19.84
N ALA A 322 -11.49 -0.46 18.97
CA ALA A 322 -10.98 0.87 19.34
C ALA A 322 -12.10 1.80 19.86
N GLY A 323 -13.34 1.31 20.00
CA GLY A 323 -14.50 2.12 20.39
C GLY A 323 -15.03 3.02 19.27
N LEU A 324 -14.58 2.85 18.03
CA LEU A 324 -15.03 3.65 16.89
C LEU A 324 -16.33 3.06 16.32
N HIS A 325 -17.41 3.84 16.41
CA HIS A 325 -18.73 3.46 15.90
C HIS A 325 -18.76 3.36 14.37
N ASP A 326 -19.84 2.80 13.84
CA ASP A 326 -20.03 2.70 12.40
C ASP A 326 -20.32 4.08 11.81
N ALA A 327 -19.59 4.44 10.75
CA ALA A 327 -19.83 5.65 9.97
C ALA A 327 -19.93 5.31 8.48
N ARG A 328 -20.83 5.99 7.78
CA ARG A 328 -20.96 5.88 6.33
C ARG A 328 -20.13 6.96 5.63
N VAL A 329 -19.36 6.58 4.63
CA VAL A 329 -18.48 7.48 3.86
C VAL A 329 -18.73 7.29 2.37
N ARG A 330 -18.70 8.38 1.61
CA ARG A 330 -18.80 8.33 0.15
C ARG A 330 -17.55 8.89 -0.50
N ILE A 331 -16.97 8.12 -1.41
CA ILE A 331 -15.69 8.42 -2.04
C ILE A 331 -15.89 8.42 -3.56
N PRO A 332 -15.88 9.60 -4.20
CA PRO A 332 -15.80 9.69 -5.65
C PRO A 332 -14.49 9.06 -6.16
N LEU A 333 -14.56 8.29 -7.25
CA LEU A 333 -13.43 7.56 -7.83
C LEU A 333 -12.80 8.26 -9.05
N ASP A 334 -13.18 9.51 -9.30
CA ASP A 334 -12.56 10.32 -10.34
C ASP A 334 -11.54 11.27 -9.69
N PRO A 335 -10.23 11.06 -9.92
CA PRO A 335 -9.22 12.02 -9.51
C PRO A 335 -9.29 13.20 -10.49
N ALA A 336 -10.15 14.18 -10.17
CA ALA A 336 -10.21 15.46 -10.87
C ALA A 336 -8.82 16.11 -11.02
#